data_AF-A0A2G9RL11-F1
#
_entry.id   AF-A0A2G9RL11-F1
#
_cell.length_a   1.000
_cell.length_b   1.000
_cell.length_c   1.000
_cell.angle_alpha   90.00
_cell.angle_beta   90.00
_cell.angle_gamma   90.00
#
_symmetry.space_group_name_H-M   'P 1'
#
loop_
_entity.id
_entity.type
_entity.pdbx_description
1 polymer ?
#
loop_
_entity_poly.entity_id
_entity_poly.type
_entity_poly.pdbx_seq_one_letter_code
_entity_poly.pdbx_strand_id
1 'polypeptide(L)'
;MDLEHVINRKMDLKRKAELLKSELMKEVDIHFDEFVNNLIEESTALEASTAATNFYPGNGEKDGNKVRAVARPPPEHGKLFMSRRSLLDELFEVNHFRTIYHMFIALLILFILSTLVVDGIDQGRLVLEFDLLEYAFGKFPIVFSTWLCMFLGTLIIPYVLLSMWAQGYKTSSHRKLRTLLYGTLYMTFQMGLGFCPAYIVLQHNLPPASRFVVILEQIRLIMKSHSFIRENIPRIFSFAKEKASVAPVPQVTQYLYFLFAPTLIYRDSYPRNPSIRWGYVATKFLQVNGSFYNVLKCVVQLPCQSIITCIANTCA
;
A
#
# COMPACT_ATOMS: atom_id res chain seq x y z
N MET A 1 -51.23 -10.18 -56.19
CA MET A 1 -50.57 -11.47 -55.94
C MET A 1 -49.34 -11.33 -55.01
N ASP A 2 -49.31 -10.39 -54.04
CA ASP A 2 -48.06 -10.10 -53.29
C ASP A 2 -48.16 -10.24 -51.76
N LEU A 3 -49.36 -10.31 -51.17
CA LEU A 3 -49.49 -10.34 -49.71
C LEU A 3 -49.36 -11.77 -49.13
N GLU A 4 -49.90 -12.75 -49.84
CA GLU A 4 -49.90 -14.16 -49.44
C GLU A 4 -48.49 -14.77 -49.49
N HIS A 5 -47.68 -14.34 -50.48
CA HIS A 5 -46.29 -14.75 -50.63
C HIS A 5 -45.39 -14.20 -49.49
N VAL A 6 -45.67 -12.99 -49.00
CA VAL A 6 -44.93 -12.37 -47.88
C VAL A 6 -45.26 -13.05 -46.55
N ILE A 7 -46.53 -13.38 -46.32
CA ILE A 7 -46.96 -14.09 -45.09
C ILE A 7 -46.34 -15.49 -45.03
N ASN A 8 -46.35 -16.24 -46.14
CA ASN A 8 -45.72 -17.56 -46.20
C ASN A 8 -44.21 -17.51 -45.93
N ARG A 9 -43.51 -16.50 -46.46
CA ARG A 9 -42.06 -16.32 -46.21
C ARG A 9 -41.75 -16.00 -44.75
N LYS A 10 -42.60 -15.20 -44.09
CA LYS A 10 -42.45 -14.86 -42.66
C LYS A 10 -42.69 -16.08 -41.76
N MET A 11 -43.67 -16.93 -42.09
CA MET A 11 -43.91 -18.18 -41.36
C MET A 11 -42.75 -19.17 -41.52
N ASP A 12 -42.18 -19.27 -42.72
CA ASP A 12 -41.02 -20.15 -42.98
C ASP A 12 -39.76 -19.70 -42.23
N LEU A 13 -39.49 -18.39 -42.19
CA LEU A 13 -38.38 -17.82 -41.41
C LEU A 13 -38.55 -18.05 -39.91
N LYS A 14 -39.78 -17.95 -39.38
CA LYS A 14 -40.07 -18.21 -37.97
C LYS A 14 -39.83 -19.68 -37.61
N ARG A 15 -40.25 -20.63 -38.45
CA ARG A 15 -39.97 -22.06 -38.23
C ARG A 15 -38.48 -22.37 -38.28
N LYS A 16 -37.73 -21.78 -39.21
CA LYS A 16 -36.26 -21.94 -39.29
C LYS A 16 -35.55 -21.41 -38.05
N ALA A 17 -36.00 -20.27 -37.52
CA ALA A 17 -35.46 -19.71 -36.28
C ALA A 17 -35.78 -20.58 -35.05
N GLU A 18 -36.98 -21.16 -34.96
CA GLU A 18 -37.35 -22.08 -33.87
C GLU A 18 -36.56 -23.40 -33.95
N LEU A 19 -36.33 -23.93 -35.16
CA LEU A 19 -35.47 -25.10 -35.38
C LEU A 19 -34.02 -24.84 -34.98
N LEU A 20 -33.42 -23.75 -35.45
CA LEU A 20 -32.05 -23.37 -35.08
C LEU A 20 -31.89 -23.13 -33.57
N LYS A 21 -32.90 -22.53 -32.93
CA LYS A 21 -32.90 -22.36 -31.46
C LYS A 21 -32.92 -23.70 -30.74
N SER A 22 -33.74 -24.64 -31.21
CA SER A 22 -33.82 -26.01 -30.66
C SER A 22 -32.49 -26.76 -30.84
N GLU A 23 -31.88 -26.67 -32.02
CA GLU A 23 -30.58 -27.29 -32.33
C GLU A 23 -29.48 -26.73 -31.40
N LEU A 24 -29.42 -25.39 -31.28
CA LEU A 24 -28.40 -24.72 -30.47
C LEU A 24 -28.56 -25.03 -28.98
N MET A 25 -29.78 -25.09 -28.45
CA MET A 25 -29.99 -25.45 -27.04
C MET A 25 -29.54 -26.87 -26.74
N LYS A 26 -29.79 -27.83 -27.65
CA LYS A 26 -29.31 -29.20 -27.49
C LYS A 26 -27.78 -29.29 -27.51
N GLU A 27 -27.14 -28.59 -28.43
CA GLU A 27 -25.68 -28.59 -28.53
C GLU A 27 -25.02 -27.96 -27.29
N VAL A 28 -25.60 -26.86 -26.79
CA VAL A 28 -25.11 -26.20 -25.57
C VAL A 28 -25.30 -27.07 -24.34
N ASP A 29 -26.44 -27.74 -24.18
CA ASP A 29 -26.67 -28.65 -23.05
C ASP A 29 -25.68 -29.83 -23.06
N ILE A 30 -25.42 -30.43 -24.23
CA ILE A 30 -24.46 -31.54 -24.36
C ILE A 30 -23.05 -31.08 -23.99
N HIS A 31 -22.59 -29.96 -24.55
CA HIS A 31 -21.26 -29.43 -24.25
C HIS A 31 -21.12 -29.00 -22.78
N PHE A 32 -22.20 -28.48 -22.19
CA PHE A 32 -22.20 -28.07 -20.79
C PHE A 32 -22.15 -29.28 -19.84
N ASP A 33 -22.93 -30.33 -20.11
CA ASP A 33 -22.89 -31.56 -19.33
C ASP A 33 -21.52 -32.25 -19.42
N GLU A 34 -20.90 -32.29 -20.62
CA GLU A 34 -19.54 -32.82 -20.78
C GLU A 34 -18.51 -32.00 -20.00
N PHE A 35 -18.61 -30.67 -20.02
CA PHE A 35 -17.74 -29.79 -19.25
C PHE A 35 -17.89 -29.98 -17.73
N VAL A 36 -19.11 -30.12 -17.24
CA VAL A 36 -19.39 -30.35 -15.81
C VAL A 36 -18.89 -31.73 -15.38
N ASN A 37 -19.12 -32.77 -16.17
CA ASN A 37 -18.64 -34.12 -15.86
C ASN A 37 -17.10 -34.18 -15.82
N ASN A 38 -16.42 -33.52 -16.76
CA ASN A 38 -14.96 -33.41 -16.75
C ASN A 38 -14.43 -32.68 -15.50
N LEU A 39 -15.12 -31.63 -15.04
CA LEU A 39 -14.74 -30.93 -13.80
C LEU A 39 -14.98 -31.79 -12.54
N ILE A 40 -16.05 -32.58 -12.51
CA ILE A 40 -16.33 -33.51 -11.41
C ILE A 40 -15.25 -34.60 -11.38
N GLU A 41 -14.88 -35.15 -12.54
CA GLU A 41 -13.81 -36.13 -12.65
C GLU A 41 -12.44 -35.55 -12.23
N GLU A 42 -12.11 -34.33 -12.65
CA GLU A 42 -10.88 -33.65 -12.22
C GLU A 42 -10.87 -33.37 -10.69
N SER A 43 -12.02 -33.06 -10.10
CA SER A 43 -12.14 -32.84 -8.65
C SER A 43 -11.95 -34.14 -7.84
N THR A 44 -12.52 -35.26 -8.30
CA THR A 44 -12.38 -36.56 -7.65
C THR A 44 -10.98 -37.16 -7.82
N ALA A 45 -10.33 -36.91 -8.96
CA ALA A 45 -8.92 -37.25 -9.18
C ALA A 45 -7.98 -36.47 -8.25
N LEU A 46 -8.28 -35.19 -7.96
CA LEU A 46 -7.50 -34.39 -7.00
C LEU A 46 -7.64 -34.89 -5.56
N GLU A 47 -8.82 -35.34 -5.16
CA GLU A 47 -9.06 -35.90 -3.82
C GLU A 47 -8.33 -37.24 -3.62
N ALA A 48 -8.34 -38.12 -4.63
CA ALA A 48 -7.62 -39.39 -4.59
C ALA A 48 -6.08 -39.23 -4.52
N SER A 49 -5.53 -38.23 -5.22
CA SER A 49 -4.08 -37.93 -5.21
C SER A 49 -3.59 -37.40 -3.84
N THR A 50 -4.50 -36.81 -3.05
CA THR A 50 -4.17 -36.23 -1.74
C THR A 50 -4.04 -37.30 -0.64
N ALA A 51 -4.69 -38.46 -0.79
CA ALA A 51 -4.62 -39.55 0.19
C ALA A 51 -3.30 -40.36 0.14
N ALA A 52 -2.57 -40.33 -0.97
CA ALA A 52 -1.40 -41.19 -1.19
C ALA A 52 -0.05 -40.56 -0.81
N THR A 53 0.03 -39.27 -0.46
CA THR A 53 1.32 -38.54 -0.44
C THR A 53 1.83 -38.14 0.96
N ASN A 54 1.31 -38.73 2.05
CA ASN A 54 1.82 -38.48 3.40
C ASN A 54 2.89 -39.51 3.82
N PHE A 55 4.11 -39.46 3.27
CA PHE A 55 5.32 -40.08 3.87
C PHE A 55 6.64 -39.46 3.34
N TYR A 56 7.18 -38.45 4.06
CA TYR A 56 8.61 -38.06 4.25
C TYR A 56 9.53 -37.74 3.01
N PRO A 57 10.72 -37.10 3.17
CA PRO A 57 11.01 -35.82 2.51
C PRO A 57 12.25 -35.82 1.57
N GLY A 58 12.37 -34.79 0.71
CA GLY A 58 13.68 -34.40 0.16
C GLY A 58 13.70 -33.80 -1.26
N ASN A 59 14.04 -32.50 -1.30
CA ASN A 59 14.89 -31.80 -2.27
C ASN A 59 14.50 -31.70 -3.77
N GLY A 60 14.57 -30.48 -4.32
CA GLY A 60 14.73 -30.23 -5.77
C GLY A 60 13.74 -29.23 -6.39
N GLU A 61 14.28 -28.26 -7.11
CA GLU A 61 13.66 -27.08 -7.72
C GLU A 61 12.60 -27.31 -8.82
N LYS A 62 11.83 -26.22 -9.06
CA LYS A 62 10.84 -25.94 -10.13
C LYS A 62 9.50 -26.66 -9.92
N ASP A 63 8.34 -26.02 -10.04
CA ASP A 63 7.96 -24.97 -10.96
C ASP A 63 6.78 -24.14 -10.43
N GLY A 64 6.61 -22.96 -11.03
CA GLY A 64 5.63 -21.97 -10.63
C GLY A 64 4.19 -22.46 -10.64
N ASN A 65 3.38 -21.76 -9.85
CA ASN A 65 1.92 -21.72 -9.89
C ASN A 65 1.10 -22.53 -8.86
N LYS A 66 1.71 -23.16 -7.84
CA LYS A 66 0.97 -23.81 -6.72
C LYS A 66 1.07 -23.14 -5.34
N VAL A 67 1.23 -21.81 -5.26
CA VAL A 67 1.27 -21.11 -3.94
C VAL A 67 -0.09 -20.52 -3.52
N ARG A 68 -1.11 -20.52 -4.38
CA ARG A 68 -2.39 -19.87 -4.05
C ARG A 68 -3.33 -20.70 -3.16
N ALA A 69 -3.01 -21.97 -2.91
CA ALA A 69 -3.83 -22.90 -2.13
C ALA A 69 -3.11 -23.50 -0.89
N VAL A 70 -1.97 -22.94 -0.46
CA VAL A 70 -1.46 -23.25 0.88
C VAL A 70 -2.25 -22.39 1.87
N ALA A 71 -3.24 -23.03 2.49
CA ALA A 71 -3.97 -22.64 3.69
C ALA A 71 -3.76 -21.18 4.13
N ARG A 72 -4.75 -20.30 3.90
CA ARG A 72 -4.88 -19.15 4.81
C ARG A 72 -4.99 -19.75 6.21
N PRO A 73 -4.04 -19.52 7.12
CA PRO A 73 -4.21 -19.99 8.48
C PRO A 73 -5.47 -19.31 9.05
N PRO A 74 -6.17 -19.97 9.99
CA PRO A 74 -7.28 -19.37 10.69
C PRO A 74 -6.93 -17.95 11.17
N PRO A 75 -7.88 -17.00 11.17
CA PRO A 75 -7.64 -15.60 11.52
C PRO A 75 -7.06 -15.35 12.93
N GLU A 76 -6.89 -16.39 13.74
CA GLU A 76 -6.35 -16.33 15.09
C GLU A 76 -4.85 -16.00 15.19
N HIS A 77 -4.03 -16.23 14.13
CA HIS A 77 -2.56 -16.10 14.22
C HIS A 77 -1.97 -14.79 13.65
N GLY A 78 -2.81 -13.82 13.29
CA GLY A 78 -2.39 -12.52 12.78
C GLY A 78 -1.70 -12.56 11.41
N LYS A 79 -1.26 -11.40 10.90
CA LYS A 79 -0.69 -11.28 9.55
C LYS A 79 0.70 -11.92 9.45
N LEU A 80 0.86 -12.89 8.55
CA LEU A 80 2.16 -13.45 8.19
C LEU A 80 2.79 -12.67 7.03
N PHE A 81 4.07 -12.33 7.14
CA PHE A 81 4.81 -11.64 6.10
C PHE A 81 5.58 -12.67 5.27
N MET A 82 5.28 -12.72 3.97
CA MET A 82 5.98 -13.57 2.99
C MET A 82 6.69 -12.69 1.97
N SER A 83 7.86 -13.13 1.50
CA SER A 83 8.56 -12.44 0.43
C SER A 83 7.77 -12.57 -0.87
N ARG A 84 7.29 -11.44 -1.39
CA ARG A 84 6.49 -11.37 -2.62
C ARG A 84 6.83 -10.09 -3.37
N ARG A 85 6.86 -10.15 -4.70
CA ARG A 85 6.94 -8.95 -5.54
C ARG A 85 5.63 -8.16 -5.46
N SER A 86 5.70 -6.86 -5.72
CA SER A 86 4.50 -6.03 -5.83
C SER A 86 3.65 -6.55 -6.98
N LEU A 87 2.33 -6.67 -6.77
CA LEU A 87 1.38 -7.06 -7.82
C LEU A 87 1.55 -6.24 -9.09
N LEU A 88 1.85 -4.95 -8.93
CA LEU A 88 2.03 -4.01 -10.03
C LEU A 88 3.33 -4.28 -10.81
N ASP A 89 4.38 -4.77 -10.15
CA ASP A 89 5.61 -5.21 -10.81
C ASP A 89 5.39 -6.54 -11.57
N GLU A 90 4.62 -7.47 -11.01
CA GLU A 90 4.18 -8.71 -11.69
C GLU A 90 3.30 -8.39 -12.91
N LEU A 91 2.37 -7.43 -12.76
CA LEU A 91 1.46 -7.03 -13.82
C LEU A 91 2.18 -6.32 -14.98
N PHE A 92 3.18 -5.50 -14.68
CA PHE A 92 4.01 -4.84 -15.70
C PHE A 92 4.96 -5.79 -16.44
N GLU A 93 5.13 -7.02 -15.95
CA GLU A 93 5.87 -8.04 -16.68
C GLU A 93 5.12 -8.48 -17.95
N VAL A 94 3.78 -8.43 -17.92
CA VAL A 94 2.90 -8.71 -19.07
C VAL A 94 3.11 -7.67 -20.16
N ASN A 95 3.36 -8.14 -21.38
CA ASN A 95 3.77 -7.30 -22.53
C ASN A 95 2.82 -6.11 -22.80
N HIS A 96 1.51 -6.29 -22.67
CA HIS A 96 0.52 -5.22 -22.90
C HIS A 96 0.67 -4.07 -21.88
N PHE A 97 0.87 -4.39 -20.61
CA PHE A 97 1.05 -3.37 -19.57
C PHE A 97 2.46 -2.77 -19.58
N ARG A 98 3.47 -3.52 -20.01
CA ARG A 98 4.83 -3.00 -20.23
C ARG A 98 4.84 -1.87 -21.25
N THR A 99 4.12 -2.03 -22.36
CA THR A 99 3.98 -0.97 -23.37
C THR A 99 3.30 0.26 -22.79
N ILE A 100 2.22 0.08 -22.02
CA ILE A 100 1.53 1.18 -21.33
C ILE A 100 2.48 1.90 -20.34
N TYR A 101 3.27 1.14 -19.57
CA TYR A 101 4.27 1.70 -18.66
C TYR A 101 5.32 2.55 -19.37
N HIS A 102 5.88 2.04 -20.48
CA HIS A 102 6.82 2.81 -21.29
C HIS A 102 6.17 4.03 -21.95
N MET A 103 4.90 3.94 -22.36
CA MET A 103 4.14 5.09 -22.85
C MET A 103 4.02 6.17 -21.77
N PHE A 104 3.67 5.81 -20.53
CA PHE A 104 3.61 6.77 -19.43
C PHE A 104 4.97 7.37 -19.08
N ILE A 105 6.05 6.58 -19.08
CA ILE A 105 7.41 7.11 -18.89
C ILE A 105 7.76 8.08 -20.02
N ALA A 106 7.49 7.72 -21.28
CA ALA A 106 7.78 8.56 -22.43
C ALA A 106 6.98 9.87 -22.37
N LEU A 107 5.69 9.81 -22.01
CA LEU A 107 4.85 10.99 -21.77
C LEU A 107 5.40 11.86 -20.64
N LEU A 108 5.85 11.24 -19.54
CA LEU A 108 6.43 11.97 -18.41
C LEU A 108 7.76 12.63 -18.77
N ILE A 109 8.62 11.96 -19.53
CA ILE A 109 9.88 12.53 -20.05
C ILE A 109 9.57 13.66 -21.03
N LEU A 110 8.63 13.47 -21.95
CA LEU A 110 8.23 14.48 -22.92
C LEU A 110 7.66 15.71 -22.22
N PHE A 111 6.84 15.54 -21.18
CA PHE A 111 6.31 16.63 -20.39
C PHE A 111 7.42 17.40 -19.68
N ILE A 112 8.36 16.70 -19.02
CA ILE A 112 9.53 17.32 -18.37
C ILE A 112 10.36 18.09 -19.39
N LEU A 113 10.68 17.49 -20.55
CA LEU A 113 11.45 18.14 -21.61
C LEU A 113 10.72 19.36 -22.17
N SER A 114 9.42 19.25 -22.43
CA SER A 114 8.59 20.37 -22.91
C SER A 114 8.59 21.51 -21.90
N THR A 115 8.46 21.21 -20.61
CA THR A 115 8.55 22.21 -19.55
C THR A 115 9.93 22.86 -19.52
N LEU A 116 11.02 22.09 -19.59
CA LEU A 116 12.38 22.64 -19.60
C LEU A 116 12.65 23.52 -20.82
N VAL A 117 12.09 23.15 -21.99
CA VAL A 117 12.23 23.93 -23.23
C VAL A 117 11.45 25.24 -23.13
N VAL A 118 10.21 25.22 -22.67
CA VAL A 118 9.40 26.43 -22.49
C VAL A 118 10.03 27.37 -21.46
N ASP A 119 10.37 26.87 -20.27
CA ASP A 119 11.05 27.65 -19.23
C ASP A 119 12.41 28.21 -19.73
N GLY A 120 13.15 27.40 -20.51
CA GLY A 120 14.43 27.78 -21.09
C GLY A 120 14.32 28.86 -22.17
N ILE A 121 13.25 28.87 -22.96
CA ILE A 121 12.98 29.90 -23.97
C ILE A 121 12.51 31.19 -23.30
N ASP A 122 11.60 31.11 -22.34
CA ASP A 122 11.00 32.29 -21.69
C ASP A 122 12.01 33.05 -20.82
N GLN A 123 12.87 32.35 -20.08
CA GLN A 123 13.80 32.98 -19.14
C GLN A 123 15.26 33.08 -19.63
N GLY A 124 15.59 32.42 -20.74
CA GLY A 124 16.96 32.41 -21.29
C GLY A 124 18.01 31.71 -20.40
N ARG A 125 17.59 31.01 -19.33
CA ARG A 125 18.45 30.20 -18.46
C ARG A 125 17.75 28.88 -18.11
N LEU A 126 18.47 27.76 -18.20
CA LEU A 126 18.02 26.43 -17.77
C LEU A 126 18.06 26.27 -16.24
N VAL A 127 17.67 27.30 -15.49
CA VAL A 127 17.52 27.19 -14.04
C VAL A 127 16.12 26.62 -13.80
N LEU A 128 16.04 25.37 -13.34
CA LEU A 128 14.81 24.90 -12.72
C LEU A 128 14.49 25.87 -11.59
N GLU A 129 13.45 26.69 -11.74
CA GLU A 129 12.94 27.52 -10.66
C GLU A 129 12.44 26.60 -9.55
N PHE A 130 13.32 26.35 -8.59
CA PHE A 130 12.97 25.74 -7.32
C PHE A 130 12.09 26.67 -6.50
N ASP A 131 11.87 27.92 -6.93
CA ASP A 131 10.99 28.91 -6.33
C ASP A 131 9.56 28.37 -6.15
N LEU A 132 9.07 27.55 -7.08
CA LEU A 132 7.77 26.89 -6.93
C LEU A 132 7.80 25.84 -5.81
N LEU A 133 8.89 25.08 -5.73
CA LEU A 133 9.11 24.10 -4.67
C LEU A 133 9.33 24.80 -3.33
N GLU A 134 10.02 25.93 -3.28
CA GLU A 134 10.22 26.74 -2.08
C GLU A 134 8.92 27.40 -1.63
N TYR A 135 8.09 27.87 -2.55
CA TYR A 135 6.74 28.35 -2.24
C TYR A 135 5.87 27.24 -1.66
N ALA A 136 5.90 26.05 -2.26
CA ALA A 136 5.09 24.90 -1.82
C ALA A 136 5.60 24.22 -0.54
N PHE A 137 6.93 24.14 -0.35
CA PHE A 137 7.61 23.49 0.78
C PHE A 137 8.26 24.47 1.75
N GLY A 138 7.86 25.74 1.68
CA GLY A 138 8.43 26.80 2.50
C GLY A 138 8.42 26.47 3.99
N LYS A 139 9.31 27.15 4.73
CA LYS A 139 9.57 26.90 6.16
C LYS A 139 10.07 25.48 6.43
N PHE A 140 10.88 24.93 5.51
CA PHE A 140 11.52 23.63 5.64
C PHE A 140 12.21 23.39 6.99
N PRO A 141 12.96 24.35 7.60
CA PRO A 141 13.58 24.12 8.90
C PRO A 141 12.58 23.80 10.02
N ILE A 142 11.40 24.46 10.00
CA ILE A 142 10.33 24.22 10.98
C ILE A 142 9.71 22.84 10.75
N VAL A 143 9.45 22.49 9.49
CA VAL A 143 8.91 21.17 9.10
C VAL A 143 9.86 20.05 9.53
N PHE A 144 11.15 20.18 9.21
CA PHE A 144 12.17 19.20 9.54
C PHE A 144 12.37 19.07 11.06
N SER A 145 12.45 20.19 11.78
CA SER A 145 12.56 20.19 13.24
C SER A 145 11.33 19.54 13.90
N THR A 146 10.13 19.85 13.43
CA THR A 146 8.88 19.25 13.93
C THR A 146 8.87 17.74 13.67
N TRP A 147 9.25 17.33 12.46
CA TRP A 147 9.35 15.91 12.09
C TRP A 147 10.37 15.17 12.95
N LEU A 148 11.55 15.75 13.15
CA LEU A 148 12.60 15.16 13.97
C LEU A 148 12.15 15.00 15.42
N CYS A 149 11.49 16.00 15.99
CA CYS A 149 10.91 15.93 17.34
C CYS A 149 9.83 14.85 17.45
N MET A 150 8.90 14.76 16.49
CA MET A 150 7.89 13.70 16.46
C MET A 150 8.53 12.31 16.34
N PHE A 151 9.54 12.17 15.47
CA PHE A 151 10.23 10.91 15.22
C PHE A 151 11.00 10.45 16.46
N LEU A 152 11.82 11.31 17.06
CA LEU A 152 12.57 11.02 18.28
C LEU A 152 11.64 10.73 19.45
N GLY A 153 10.57 11.51 19.62
CA GLY A 153 9.55 11.25 20.63
C GLY A 153 8.91 9.87 20.47
N THR A 154 8.52 9.51 19.24
CA THR A 154 7.91 8.20 18.92
C THR A 154 8.92 7.04 19.04
N LEU A 155 10.20 7.30 18.85
CA LEU A 155 11.25 6.30 19.02
C LEU A 155 11.55 6.03 20.50
N ILE A 156 11.69 7.09 21.30
CA ILE A 156 12.16 6.97 22.68
C ILE A 156 10.99 6.64 23.63
N ILE A 157 9.89 7.40 23.59
CA ILE A 157 8.86 7.36 24.63
C ILE A 157 8.12 6.01 24.67
N PRO A 158 7.55 5.49 23.57
CA PRO A 158 6.89 4.18 23.56
C PRO A 158 7.82 3.03 23.98
N TYR A 159 9.08 3.07 23.52
CA TYR A 159 10.07 2.05 23.85
C TYR A 159 10.39 2.05 25.36
N VAL A 160 10.71 3.21 25.92
CA VAL A 160 11.07 3.37 27.34
C VAL A 160 9.88 3.05 28.25
N LEU A 161 8.67 3.49 27.87
CA LEU A 161 7.45 3.14 28.62
C LEU A 161 7.22 1.63 28.64
N LEU A 162 7.36 0.97 27.50
CA LEU A 162 7.20 -0.49 27.40
C LEU A 162 8.27 -1.22 28.19
N SER A 163 9.54 -0.80 28.12
CA SER A 163 10.65 -1.45 28.82
C SER A 163 10.53 -1.31 30.34
N MET A 164 10.24 -0.11 30.84
CA MET A 164 10.03 0.14 32.28
C MET A 164 8.81 -0.63 32.80
N TRP A 165 7.71 -0.63 32.03
CA TRP A 165 6.55 -1.43 32.37
C TRP A 165 6.89 -2.91 32.41
N ALA A 166 7.57 -3.47 31.40
CA ALA A 166 7.92 -4.89 31.35
C ALA A 166 8.79 -5.33 32.55
N GLN A 167 9.81 -4.55 32.90
CA GLN A 167 10.75 -4.89 33.98
C GLN A 167 10.08 -4.95 35.35
N GLY A 168 9.31 -3.94 35.74
CA GLY A 168 8.66 -3.94 37.05
C GLY A 168 7.38 -4.79 37.13
N TYR A 169 6.98 -5.49 36.06
CA TYR A 169 5.73 -6.27 36.03
C TYR A 169 5.81 -7.50 36.93
N LYS A 170 7.01 -8.09 37.03
CA LYS A 170 7.26 -9.24 37.90
C LYS A 170 7.37 -8.82 39.38
N THR A 171 7.99 -7.68 39.66
CA THR A 171 8.32 -7.23 41.03
C THR A 171 7.15 -6.58 41.76
N SER A 172 6.20 -5.98 41.04
CA SER A 172 5.14 -5.20 41.67
C SER A 172 3.96 -6.07 42.14
N SER A 173 3.52 -5.84 43.38
CA SER A 173 2.30 -6.42 43.97
C SER A 173 1.03 -5.90 43.27
N HIS A 174 1.00 -4.62 42.87
CA HIS A 174 -0.17 -3.97 42.25
C HIS A 174 -0.05 -3.89 40.71
N ARG A 175 -0.02 -5.05 40.04
CA ARG A 175 0.19 -5.18 38.58
C ARG A 175 -0.82 -4.40 37.72
N LYS A 176 -2.11 -4.40 38.12
CA LYS A 176 -3.19 -3.71 37.39
C LYS A 176 -3.03 -2.19 37.43
N LEU A 177 -2.79 -1.62 38.61
CA LEU A 177 -2.61 -0.17 38.79
C LEU A 177 -1.41 0.34 38.00
N ARG A 178 -0.29 -0.39 38.04
CA ARG A 178 0.90 -0.03 37.27
C ARG A 178 0.64 -0.08 35.76
N THR A 179 -0.05 -1.11 35.27
CA THR A 179 -0.42 -1.21 33.86
C THR A 179 -1.35 -0.07 33.43
N LEU A 180 -2.30 0.31 34.29
CA LEU A 180 -3.17 1.46 34.06
C LEU A 180 -2.35 2.76 34.00
N LEU A 181 -1.41 2.98 34.92
CA LEU A 181 -0.55 4.16 34.96
C LEU A 181 0.27 4.33 33.66
N TYR A 182 1.01 3.30 33.25
CA TYR A 182 1.81 3.35 32.02
C TYR A 182 0.94 3.43 30.76
N GLY A 183 -0.24 2.79 30.77
CA GLY A 183 -1.24 2.90 29.71
C GLY A 183 -1.77 4.32 29.56
N THR A 184 -2.14 4.97 30.66
CA THR A 184 -2.59 6.37 30.67
C THR A 184 -1.48 7.31 30.20
N LEU A 185 -0.24 7.12 30.67
CA LEU A 185 0.91 7.92 30.24
C LEU A 185 1.17 7.79 28.73
N TYR A 186 1.04 6.58 28.17
CA TYR A 186 1.12 6.35 26.73
C TYR A 186 -0.03 7.04 25.97
N MET A 187 -1.26 6.98 26.49
CA MET A 187 -2.40 7.67 25.88
C MET A 187 -2.23 9.20 25.87
N THR A 188 -1.74 9.79 26.96
CA THR A 188 -1.42 11.22 27.02
C THR A 188 -0.36 11.59 25.98
N PHE A 189 0.68 10.77 25.83
CA PHE A 189 1.69 10.95 24.78
C PHE A 189 1.08 10.87 23.36
N GLN A 190 0.20 9.90 23.11
CA GLN A 190 -0.47 9.75 21.82
C GLN A 190 -1.35 10.95 21.47
N MET A 191 -2.07 11.50 22.46
CA MET A 191 -2.84 12.74 22.30
C MET A 191 -1.93 13.93 22.03
N GLY A 192 -0.79 14.02 22.72
CA GLY A 192 0.23 15.04 22.46
C GLY A 192 0.79 14.97 21.04
N LEU A 193 1.13 13.77 20.55
CA LEU A 193 1.51 13.55 19.15
C LEU A 193 0.40 13.92 18.17
N GLY A 194 -0.87 13.79 18.55
CA GLY A 194 -2.03 14.22 17.74
C GLY A 194 -2.23 15.74 17.71
N PHE A 195 -2.01 16.43 18.82
CA PHE A 195 -2.30 17.86 18.93
C PHE A 195 -1.09 18.76 18.61
N CYS A 196 0.10 18.44 19.12
CA CYS A 196 1.26 19.34 19.02
C CYS A 196 1.70 19.62 17.56
N PRO A 197 1.83 18.62 16.66
CA PRO A 197 2.21 18.89 15.27
C PRO A 197 1.13 19.67 14.52
N ALA A 198 -0.14 19.36 14.78
CA ALA A 198 -1.27 20.09 14.21
C ALA A 198 -1.30 21.55 14.66
N TYR A 199 -1.01 21.80 15.94
CA TYR A 199 -0.87 23.15 16.49
C TYR A 199 0.29 23.93 15.84
N ILE A 200 1.47 23.34 15.71
CA ILE A 200 2.63 23.96 15.04
C ILE A 200 2.30 24.32 13.59
N VAL A 201 1.63 23.42 12.87
CA VAL A 201 1.19 23.63 11.49
C VAL A 201 0.28 24.86 11.35
N LEU A 202 -0.67 25.04 12.28
CA LEU A 202 -1.61 26.17 12.30
C LEU A 202 -0.92 27.46 12.74
N GLN A 203 -0.14 27.42 13.82
CA GLN A 203 0.50 28.61 14.39
C GLN A 203 1.55 29.22 13.44
N HIS A 204 2.36 28.38 12.81
CA HIS A 204 3.38 28.84 11.87
C HIS A 204 2.84 29.05 10.47
N ASN A 205 1.53 28.85 10.21
CA ASN A 205 0.92 28.99 8.89
C ASN A 205 1.81 28.37 7.78
N LEU A 206 2.08 27.07 7.88
CA LEU A 206 2.94 26.38 6.91
C LEU A 206 2.29 26.39 5.50
N PRO A 207 3.05 26.33 4.40
CA PRO A 207 2.48 26.16 3.06
C PRO A 207 1.75 24.81 2.90
N PRO A 208 0.75 24.71 2.00
CA PRO A 208 -0.16 23.56 1.93
C PRO A 208 0.54 22.21 1.74
N ALA A 209 1.60 22.12 0.92
CA ALA A 209 2.34 20.87 0.74
C ALA A 209 3.15 20.48 1.99
N SER A 210 3.82 21.44 2.62
CA SER A 210 4.47 21.25 3.93
C SER A 210 3.51 20.76 5.01
N ARG A 211 2.29 21.32 5.09
CA ARG A 211 1.25 20.85 6.03
C ARG A 211 0.94 19.38 5.80
N PHE A 212 0.71 19.01 4.54
CA PHE A 212 0.35 17.66 4.17
C PHE A 212 1.41 16.64 4.59
N VAL A 213 2.69 16.93 4.35
CA VAL A 213 3.81 16.07 4.77
C VAL A 213 3.81 15.86 6.29
N VAL A 214 3.70 16.92 7.08
CA VAL A 214 3.71 16.83 8.55
C VAL A 214 2.55 15.99 9.07
N ILE A 215 1.33 16.20 8.55
CA ILE A 215 0.13 15.47 8.99
C ILE A 215 0.18 13.99 8.57
N LEU A 216 0.66 13.68 7.36
CA LEU A 216 0.83 12.27 6.94
C LEU A 216 1.85 11.55 7.81
N GLU A 217 2.99 12.20 8.08
CA GLU A 217 4.02 11.65 8.95
C GLU A 217 3.54 11.49 10.40
N GLN A 218 2.76 12.43 10.90
CA GLN A 218 2.09 12.35 12.19
C GLN A 218 1.18 11.11 12.28
N ILE A 219 0.26 10.94 11.33
CA ILE A 219 -0.66 9.79 11.30
C ILE A 219 0.13 8.48 11.21
N ARG A 220 1.17 8.43 10.38
CA ARG A 220 2.07 7.27 10.25
C ARG A 220 2.71 6.89 11.58
N LEU A 221 3.27 7.86 12.30
CA LEU A 221 3.96 7.62 13.58
C LEU A 221 2.98 7.19 14.68
N ILE A 222 1.78 7.78 14.73
CA ILE A 222 0.68 7.40 15.64
C ILE A 222 0.28 5.93 15.42
N MET A 223 0.08 5.52 14.17
CA MET A 223 -0.29 4.14 13.85
C MET A 223 0.82 3.14 14.21
N LYS A 224 2.08 3.50 13.95
CA LYS A 224 3.24 2.65 14.27
C LYS A 224 3.47 2.51 15.76
N SER A 225 3.39 3.60 16.52
CA SER A 225 3.54 3.56 17.98
C SER A 225 2.48 2.62 18.60
N HIS A 226 1.24 2.73 18.13
CA HIS A 226 0.13 1.91 18.61
C HIS A 226 0.30 0.44 18.23
N SER A 227 0.70 0.14 16.99
CA SER A 227 0.96 -1.24 16.59
C SER A 227 2.10 -1.87 17.39
N PHE A 228 3.15 -1.11 17.71
CA PHE A 228 4.27 -1.61 18.51
C PHE A 228 3.83 -1.99 19.92
N ILE A 229 3.10 -1.12 20.61
CA ILE A 229 2.60 -1.39 21.95
C ILE A 229 1.60 -2.55 21.95
N ARG A 230 0.62 -2.54 21.03
CA ARG A 230 -0.41 -3.57 20.93
C ARG A 230 0.14 -4.97 20.70
N GLU A 231 1.19 -5.10 19.88
CA GLU A 231 1.79 -6.41 19.58
C GLU A 231 2.63 -6.95 20.75
N ASN A 232 3.28 -6.08 21.54
CA ASN A 232 4.17 -6.48 22.64
C ASN A 232 3.44 -6.73 23.97
N ILE A 233 2.31 -6.06 24.23
CA ILE A 233 1.50 -6.26 25.45
C ILE A 233 1.09 -7.74 25.66
N PRO A 234 0.41 -8.44 24.71
CA PRO A 234 -0.04 -9.81 24.92
C PRO A 234 1.13 -10.79 25.09
N ARG A 235 2.25 -10.53 24.41
CA ARG A 235 3.49 -11.29 24.59
C ARG A 235 3.93 -11.20 26.04
N ILE A 236 4.13 -10.00 26.58
CA ILE A 236 4.57 -9.80 27.97
C ILE A 236 3.60 -10.46 28.98
N PHE A 237 2.29 -10.44 28.72
CA PHE A 237 1.33 -11.16 29.55
C PHE A 237 1.50 -12.69 29.49
N SER A 238 1.69 -13.27 28.31
CA SER A 238 1.97 -14.71 28.16
C SER A 238 3.27 -15.12 28.87
N PHE A 239 4.34 -14.34 28.73
CA PHE A 239 5.62 -14.59 29.42
C PHE A 239 5.53 -14.46 30.94
N ALA A 240 4.72 -13.52 31.44
CA ALA A 240 4.49 -13.41 32.87
C ALA A 240 3.74 -14.62 33.44
N LYS A 241 2.90 -15.27 32.63
CA LYS A 241 2.19 -16.51 33.01
C LYS A 241 3.14 -17.72 33.05
N GLU A 242 4.08 -17.80 32.11
CA GLU A 242 5.04 -18.91 31.98
C GLU A 242 6.24 -18.86 32.95
N LYS A 243 6.36 -17.82 33.78
CA LYS A 243 7.46 -17.63 34.76
C LYS A 243 8.88 -17.71 34.16
N ALA A 244 9.05 -17.50 32.85
CA ALA A 244 10.36 -17.46 32.22
C ALA A 244 11.24 -16.32 32.79
N SER A 245 12.56 -16.51 32.86
CA SER A 245 13.49 -15.61 33.57
C SER A 245 13.66 -14.25 32.88
N VAL A 246 13.71 -14.20 31.55
CA VAL A 246 13.98 -12.97 30.76
C VAL A 246 12.69 -12.42 30.13
N ALA A 247 12.40 -11.13 30.31
CA ALA A 247 11.30 -10.46 29.61
C ALA A 247 11.70 -10.24 28.14
N PRO A 248 10.90 -10.65 27.16
CA PRO A 248 11.20 -10.44 25.75
C PRO A 248 10.81 -9.02 25.37
N VAL A 249 11.68 -8.09 25.74
CA VAL A 249 11.62 -6.72 25.25
C VAL A 249 12.33 -6.71 23.89
N PRO A 250 11.69 -6.17 22.84
CA PRO A 250 12.31 -6.09 21.53
C PRO A 250 13.55 -5.19 21.54
N GLN A 251 14.48 -5.41 20.62
CA GLN A 251 15.66 -4.56 20.51
C GLN A 251 15.31 -3.20 19.90
N VAL A 252 15.99 -2.13 20.35
CA VAL A 252 15.82 -0.77 19.79
C VAL A 252 16.05 -0.76 18.27
N THR A 253 17.02 -1.54 17.79
CA THR A 253 17.35 -1.65 16.36
C THR A 253 16.19 -2.20 15.53
N GLN A 254 15.45 -3.17 16.05
CA GLN A 254 14.26 -3.74 15.40
C GLN A 254 13.11 -2.72 15.35
N TYR A 255 12.92 -1.97 16.44
CA TYR A 255 11.91 -0.91 16.48
C TYR A 255 12.25 0.25 15.53
N LEU A 256 13.51 0.69 15.51
CA LEU A 256 14.01 1.70 14.58
C LEU A 256 13.81 1.25 13.11
N TYR A 257 14.12 -0.03 12.81
CA TYR A 257 13.86 -0.59 11.48
C TYR A 257 12.36 -0.56 11.15
N PHE A 258 11.49 -0.95 12.08
CA PHE A 258 10.04 -0.89 11.89
C PHE A 258 9.53 0.54 11.63
N LEU A 259 10.11 1.57 12.26
CA LEU A 259 9.74 2.97 12.01
C LEU A 259 9.95 3.39 10.55
N PHE A 260 10.95 2.85 9.87
CA PHE A 260 11.18 3.09 8.44
C PHE A 260 10.56 2.05 7.50
N ALA A 261 10.19 0.87 8.01
CA ALA A 261 9.60 -0.19 7.20
C ALA A 261 8.27 0.25 6.56
N PRO A 262 7.96 -0.14 5.31
CA PRO A 262 6.72 0.21 4.62
C PRO A 262 5.54 -0.67 5.11
N THR A 263 5.39 -0.84 6.42
CA THR A 263 4.37 -1.66 7.06
C THR A 263 3.87 -1.00 8.35
N LEU A 264 2.59 -1.16 8.65
CA LEU A 264 1.99 -0.64 9.88
C LEU A 264 1.92 -1.65 11.03
N ILE A 265 2.21 -2.93 10.77
CA ILE A 265 2.14 -4.00 11.78
C ILE A 265 3.56 -4.34 12.22
N TYR A 266 3.82 -4.22 13.53
CA TYR A 266 5.10 -4.56 14.15
C TYR A 266 5.33 -6.08 14.17
N ARG A 267 6.55 -6.50 13.80
CA ARG A 267 7.09 -7.86 13.96
C ARG A 267 8.60 -7.77 14.23
N ASP A 268 9.14 -8.75 14.95
CA ASP A 268 10.56 -8.73 15.36
C ASP A 268 11.49 -9.02 14.17
N SER A 269 11.01 -9.80 13.21
CA SER A 269 11.70 -10.12 11.96
C SER A 269 10.76 -9.96 10.78
N TYR A 270 11.27 -9.32 9.73
CA TYR A 270 10.60 -9.17 8.44
C TYR A 270 11.38 -9.95 7.38
N PRO A 271 10.72 -10.50 6.35
CA PRO A 271 11.41 -11.09 5.21
C PRO A 271 12.27 -10.03 4.53
N ARG A 272 13.56 -10.35 4.32
CA ARG A 272 14.53 -9.45 3.70
C ARG A 272 14.96 -9.99 2.35
N ASN A 273 15.25 -9.06 1.44
CA ASN A 273 15.89 -9.41 0.18
C ASN A 273 17.39 -9.68 0.40
N PRO A 274 18.00 -10.60 -0.37
CA PRO A 274 19.41 -10.96 -0.21
C PRO A 274 20.37 -9.83 -0.60
N SER A 275 19.98 -8.94 -1.50
CA SER A 275 20.80 -7.82 -1.97
C SER A 275 19.97 -6.57 -2.28
N ILE A 276 20.62 -5.40 -2.22
CA ILE A 276 20.03 -4.10 -2.53
C ILE A 276 20.31 -3.77 -3.99
N ARG A 277 19.24 -3.60 -4.79
CA ARG A 277 19.33 -3.21 -6.21
C ARG A 277 19.32 -1.68 -6.33
N TRP A 278 20.47 -1.03 -6.18
CA TRP A 278 20.58 0.43 -6.19
C TRP A 278 20.08 1.10 -7.47
N GLY A 279 20.32 0.50 -8.64
CA GLY A 279 19.78 1.00 -9.91
C GLY A 279 18.24 1.07 -9.90
N TYR A 280 17.59 0.03 -9.37
CA TYR A 280 16.13 0.01 -9.22
C TYR A 280 15.64 1.12 -8.27
N VAL A 281 16.32 1.31 -7.13
CA VAL A 281 15.99 2.37 -6.15
C VAL A 281 16.13 3.75 -6.78
N ALA A 282 17.24 4.01 -7.48
CA ALA A 282 17.50 5.28 -8.14
C ALA A 282 16.44 5.58 -9.22
N THR A 283 16.11 4.60 -10.07
CA THR A 283 15.08 4.77 -11.10
C THR A 283 13.71 5.08 -10.50
N LYS A 284 13.29 4.35 -9.45
CA LYS A 284 12.00 4.62 -8.79
C LYS A 284 11.99 5.97 -8.08
N PHE A 285 13.09 6.36 -7.44
CA PHE A 285 13.23 7.66 -6.80
C PHE A 285 13.11 8.80 -7.83
N LEU A 286 13.81 8.70 -8.97
CA LEU A 286 13.69 9.68 -10.06
C LEU A 286 12.27 9.76 -10.62
N GLN A 287 11.60 8.60 -10.82
CA GLN A 287 10.22 8.56 -11.30
C GLN A 287 9.25 9.27 -10.34
N VAL A 288 9.39 9.05 -9.03
CA VAL A 288 8.55 9.71 -8.02
C VAL A 288 8.80 11.21 -8.00
N ASN A 289 10.06 11.66 -8.01
CA ASN A 289 10.38 13.09 -8.02
C ASN A 289 9.86 13.80 -9.29
N GLY A 290 10.05 13.18 -10.46
CA GLY A 290 9.54 13.73 -11.72
C GLY A 290 8.01 13.81 -11.74
N SER A 291 7.33 12.74 -11.29
CA SER A 291 5.86 12.73 -11.19
C SER A 291 5.35 13.79 -10.21
N PHE A 292 6.02 13.92 -9.07
CA PHE A 292 5.66 14.89 -8.04
C PHE A 292 5.81 16.33 -8.53
N TYR A 293 6.92 16.66 -9.20
CA TYR A 293 7.15 17.98 -9.78
C TYR A 293 6.08 18.33 -10.83
N ASN A 294 5.75 17.38 -11.71
CA ASN A 294 4.70 17.58 -12.72
C ASN A 294 3.34 17.84 -12.08
N VAL A 295 2.96 17.07 -11.06
CA VAL A 295 1.71 17.30 -10.33
C VAL A 295 1.71 18.68 -9.66
N LEU A 296 2.83 19.08 -9.05
CA LEU A 296 2.94 20.39 -8.41
C LEU A 296 2.76 21.52 -9.43
N LYS A 297 3.41 21.43 -10.60
CA LYS A 297 3.21 22.38 -11.70
C LYS A 297 1.77 22.40 -12.20
N CYS A 298 1.15 21.23 -12.44
CA CYS A 298 -0.26 21.17 -12.84
C CYS A 298 -1.18 21.85 -11.81
N VAL A 299 -1.00 21.56 -10.52
CA VAL A 299 -1.84 22.12 -9.44
C VAL A 299 -1.67 23.64 -9.33
N VAL A 300 -0.52 24.19 -9.66
CA VAL A 300 -0.26 25.64 -9.58
C VAL A 300 -0.69 26.37 -10.87
N GLN A 301 -0.50 25.76 -12.03
CA GLN A 301 -0.84 26.36 -13.32
C GLN A 301 -2.36 26.43 -13.57
N LEU A 302 -3.09 25.37 -13.18
CA LEU A 302 -4.55 25.27 -13.35
C LEU A 302 -5.34 26.45 -12.71
N PRO A 303 -5.12 26.84 -11.44
CA PRO A 303 -5.82 27.98 -10.84
C PRO A 303 -5.39 29.32 -11.45
N CYS A 304 -4.13 29.50 -11.87
CA CYS A 304 -3.72 30.72 -12.56
C CYS A 304 -4.45 30.89 -13.89
N GLN A 305 -4.63 29.82 -14.67
CA GLN A 305 -5.40 29.89 -15.91
C GLN A 305 -6.88 30.16 -15.65
N SER A 306 -7.49 29.53 -14.64
CA SER A 306 -8.88 29.83 -14.26
C SER A 306 -9.07 31.26 -13.77
N ILE A 307 -8.13 31.81 -12.99
CA ILE A 307 -8.18 33.20 -12.50
C ILE A 307 -7.95 34.19 -13.64
N ILE A 308 -6.99 33.95 -14.54
CA ILE A 308 -6.75 34.79 -15.72
C ILE A 308 -7.98 34.77 -16.66
N THR A 309 -8.60 33.61 -16.86
CA THR A 309 -9.82 33.50 -17.68
C THR A 309 -11.02 34.18 -17.00
N CYS A 310 -11.11 34.10 -15.67
CA CYS A 310 -12.17 34.76 -14.91
C CYS A 310 -11.99 36.30 -14.91
N ILE A 311 -10.76 36.80 -14.79
CA ILE A 311 -10.46 38.24 -14.92
C ILE A 311 -10.70 38.73 -16.35
N ALA A 312 -10.27 37.98 -17.36
CA ALA A 312 -10.52 38.31 -18.76
C ALA A 312 -12.02 38.38 -19.10
N ASN A 313 -12.84 37.49 -18.53
CA ASN A 313 -14.30 37.50 -18.73
C ASN A 313 -15.04 38.53 -17.85
N THR A 314 -14.40 39.09 -16.82
CA THR A 314 -15.00 40.16 -15.98
C THR A 314 -14.63 41.56 -16.48
N CYS A 315 -13.56 41.67 -17.28
CA CYS A 315 -13.11 42.91 -17.92
C CYS A 315 -13.58 43.06 -19.38
N ALA A 316 -14.42 42.16 -19.89
CA ALA A 316 -15.09 42.24 -21.19
C ALA A 316 -16.60 42.47 -20.99
#